data_AF-A0A3A6FT15-F1
#
_entry.id   AF-A0A3A6FT15-F1
#
_cell.length_a   1.000
_cell.length_b   1.000
_cell.length_c   1.000
_cell.angle_alpha   90.00
_cell.angle_beta   90.00
_cell.angle_gamma   90.00
#
_symmetry.space_group_name_H-M   'P 1'
#
loop_
_entity.id
_entity.type
_entity.pdbx_description
1 polymer ?
#
loop_
_entity_poly.entity_id
_entity_poly.type
_entity_poly.pdbx_seq_one_letter_code
_entity_poly.pdbx_strand_id
1 'polypeptide(L)'
;MRATEENCIYLYDTLGVCYLVKPKSLQYEGFSEDYRWSYFRLDLKKLTPVICRYDKLDYEYLVEDIPGHYVDASCAQYGVYDYESGKSLPEGYKEVKRYLEGSFLFVLKNGPYNHITGTYDGRHGLFESGDFRDYIEDLIRMYLALFERASCDEHFKDLSREEIDRMILGSSYFNKNPFKTTDRDDEDKQSMEDARILIKKKRAFIKENYNEWNFLSAFCSTIEYPEKPIRFFFEFNESSGGNIYDLINNRQKCICSDGFIKEVTDSNFDECVFVKSREEAIKSLENITNLFEEYLKDEGLATIDDYHQYFSISFRRHGTPAHLFEKSEIETAMRNADDRHNNQLVVDENGYVKIISDDEDGMLYPVRLECWSAGNNYVGKFSKLYTLDEDYKYCLHGWLRYLMTGRKQYMDYLTEEIEEDSLISKIKEFYN
;
A
#
# COMPACT_ATOMS: atom_id res chain seq x y z
N MET A 1 -6.53 -28.04 -19.47
CA MET A 1 -6.56 -28.33 -20.94
C MET A 1 -5.16 -28.62 -21.43
N ARG A 2 -4.98 -29.36 -22.53
CA ARG A 2 -3.62 -29.58 -23.10
C ARG A 2 -3.05 -28.23 -23.56
N ALA A 3 -1.80 -27.96 -23.22
CA ALA A 3 -1.09 -26.78 -23.69
C ALA A 3 -0.46 -27.02 -25.07
N THR A 4 -0.12 -25.92 -25.73
CA THR A 4 0.67 -25.91 -26.97
C THR A 4 2.10 -26.38 -26.71
N GLU A 5 2.70 -25.94 -25.59
CA GLU A 5 3.99 -26.46 -25.11
C GLU A 5 3.91 -27.95 -24.80
N GLU A 6 4.88 -28.71 -25.30
CA GLU A 6 4.86 -30.16 -25.26
C GLU A 6 4.83 -30.69 -23.82
N ASN A 7 3.91 -31.63 -23.57
CA ASN A 7 3.70 -32.26 -22.27
C ASN A 7 3.29 -31.30 -21.14
N CYS A 8 2.88 -30.07 -21.49
CA CYS A 8 2.35 -29.10 -20.54
C CYS A 8 0.80 -29.04 -20.60
N ILE A 9 0.21 -28.50 -19.55
CA ILE A 9 -1.23 -28.24 -19.45
C ILE A 9 -1.48 -26.81 -18.97
N TYR A 10 -2.60 -26.24 -19.41
CA TYR A 10 -3.16 -25.04 -18.80
C TYR A 10 -4.11 -25.43 -17.67
N LEU A 11 -3.91 -24.82 -16.50
CA LEU A 11 -4.83 -24.80 -15.39
C LEU A 11 -5.38 -23.38 -15.27
N TYR A 12 -6.66 -23.24 -14.97
CA TYR A 12 -7.31 -21.95 -14.77
C TYR A 12 -7.93 -21.92 -13.38
N ASP A 13 -7.73 -20.83 -12.65
CA ASP A 13 -8.48 -20.58 -11.43
C ASP A 13 -9.81 -19.88 -11.71
N THR A 14 -10.56 -19.59 -10.65
CA THR A 14 -11.87 -18.94 -10.73
C THR A 14 -11.80 -17.48 -11.17
N LEU A 15 -10.62 -16.85 -11.14
CA LEU A 15 -10.40 -15.48 -11.62
C LEU A 15 -9.94 -15.46 -13.09
N GLY A 16 -9.79 -16.64 -13.72
CA GLY A 16 -9.34 -16.76 -15.10
C GLY A 16 -7.82 -16.69 -15.26
N VAL A 17 -7.04 -16.72 -14.17
CA VAL A 17 -5.58 -16.73 -14.25
C VAL A 17 -5.12 -18.05 -14.86
N CYS A 18 -4.28 -17.97 -15.89
CA CYS A 18 -3.74 -19.12 -16.60
C CYS A 18 -2.41 -19.57 -15.99
N TYR A 19 -2.38 -20.77 -15.44
CA TYR A 19 -1.18 -21.44 -14.96
C TYR A 19 -0.73 -22.46 -16.00
N LEU A 20 0.47 -22.28 -16.54
CA LEU A 20 1.10 -23.23 -17.47
C LEU A 20 2.07 -24.11 -16.68
N VAL A 21 1.81 -25.41 -16.65
CA VAL A 21 2.59 -26.35 -15.83
C VAL A 21 2.94 -27.60 -16.61
N LYS A 22 4.04 -28.26 -16.23
CA LYS A 22 4.44 -29.58 -16.76
C LYS A 22 4.22 -30.68 -15.71
N PRO A 23 3.13 -31.45 -15.79
CA PRO A 23 2.83 -32.47 -14.80
C PRO A 23 3.91 -33.55 -14.69
N LYS A 24 4.30 -33.89 -13.46
CA LYS A 24 5.06 -35.11 -13.13
C LYS A 24 4.11 -36.23 -12.73
N SER A 25 3.23 -35.94 -11.78
CA SER A 25 2.27 -36.90 -11.21
C SER A 25 1.08 -36.14 -10.61
N LEU A 26 -0.10 -36.73 -10.71
CA LEU A 26 -1.29 -36.32 -9.96
C LEU A 26 -1.63 -37.45 -8.99
N GLN A 27 -1.63 -37.15 -7.70
CA GLN A 27 -1.92 -38.09 -6.63
C GLN A 27 -3.20 -37.67 -5.93
N TYR A 28 -3.99 -38.65 -5.50
CA TYR A 28 -5.14 -38.45 -4.63
C TYR A 28 -4.83 -39.12 -3.30
N GLU A 29 -4.95 -38.36 -2.22
CA GLU A 29 -4.77 -38.86 -0.86
C GLU A 29 -6.08 -38.71 -0.11
N GLY A 30 -6.66 -39.86 0.24
CA GLY A 30 -7.93 -39.95 0.96
C GLY A 30 -7.72 -40.36 2.41
N PHE A 31 -8.42 -39.68 3.31
CA PHE A 31 -8.43 -39.99 4.74
C PHE A 31 -9.84 -40.43 5.15
N SER A 32 -10.00 -41.72 5.46
CA SER A 32 -11.32 -42.28 5.78
C SER A 32 -11.89 -41.76 7.10
N GLU A 33 -11.02 -41.37 8.04
CA GLU A 33 -11.40 -40.87 9.36
C GLU A 33 -12.05 -39.48 9.28
N ASP A 34 -11.53 -38.62 8.40
CA ASP A 34 -12.14 -37.33 8.08
C ASP A 34 -11.79 -36.94 6.63
N TYR A 35 -12.73 -37.25 5.73
CA TYR A 35 -12.53 -37.02 4.29
C TYR A 35 -12.31 -35.54 3.95
N ARG A 36 -12.66 -34.61 4.85
CA ARG A 36 -12.49 -33.16 4.63
C ARG A 36 -11.02 -32.75 4.49
N TRP A 37 -10.10 -33.60 4.94
CA TRP A 37 -8.65 -33.43 4.80
C TRP A 37 -8.09 -34.03 3.52
N SER A 38 -8.90 -34.76 2.74
CA SER A 38 -8.45 -35.36 1.49
C SER A 38 -8.08 -34.30 0.47
N TYR A 39 -7.08 -34.59 -0.34
CA TYR A 39 -6.53 -33.64 -1.31
C TYR A 39 -6.09 -34.33 -2.60
N PHE A 40 -5.99 -33.53 -3.66
CA PHE A 40 -5.18 -33.88 -4.82
C PHE A 40 -3.88 -33.11 -4.77
N ARG A 41 -2.77 -33.77 -5.09
CA ARG A 41 -1.45 -33.14 -5.21
C ARG A 41 -0.92 -33.34 -6.61
N LEU A 42 -0.59 -32.24 -7.28
CA LEU A 42 0.02 -32.23 -8.60
C LEU A 42 1.48 -31.80 -8.45
N ASP A 43 2.39 -32.75 -8.57
CA ASP A 43 3.83 -32.44 -8.62
C ASP A 43 4.24 -32.10 -10.05
N LEU A 44 5.16 -31.14 -10.17
CA LEU A 44 5.62 -30.64 -11.46
C LEU A 44 7.01 -31.20 -11.83
N LYS A 45 7.25 -31.36 -13.13
CA LYS A 45 8.60 -31.59 -13.66
C LYS A 45 9.31 -30.25 -13.80
N LYS A 46 10.61 -30.25 -13.53
CA LYS A 46 11.46 -29.09 -13.74
C LYS A 46 11.44 -28.65 -15.22
N LEU A 47 11.24 -27.36 -15.44
CA LEU A 47 11.36 -26.67 -16.71
C LEU A 47 12.58 -25.75 -16.68
N THR A 48 13.18 -25.53 -17.84
CA THR A 48 14.16 -24.47 -18.02
C THR A 48 13.41 -23.13 -18.16
N PRO A 49 13.89 -22.06 -17.50
CA PRO A 49 13.31 -20.73 -17.69
C PRO A 49 13.46 -20.25 -19.13
N VAL A 50 12.49 -19.46 -19.61
CA VAL A 50 12.52 -18.83 -20.93
C VAL A 50 13.32 -17.53 -20.89
N ILE A 51 13.12 -16.69 -19.87
CA ILE A 51 13.72 -15.35 -19.78
C ILE A 51 14.70 -15.19 -18.61
N CYS A 52 14.78 -16.18 -17.70
CA CYS A 52 15.76 -16.23 -16.60
C CYS A 52 15.79 -14.96 -15.72
N ARG A 53 14.66 -14.26 -15.57
CA ARG A 53 14.58 -12.94 -14.90
C ARG A 53 14.10 -13.02 -13.44
N TYR A 54 13.46 -14.12 -13.08
CA TYR A 54 12.77 -14.28 -11.80
C TYR A 54 13.51 -15.28 -10.88
N ASP A 55 14.67 -14.90 -10.37
CA ASP A 55 15.51 -15.79 -9.54
C ASP A 55 14.88 -16.19 -8.19
N LYS A 56 13.78 -15.52 -7.79
CA LYS A 56 13.10 -15.69 -6.50
C LYS A 56 11.70 -16.28 -6.60
N LEU A 57 11.19 -16.55 -7.81
CA LEU A 57 9.85 -17.09 -8.03
C LEU A 57 9.92 -18.47 -8.66
N ASP A 58 9.03 -19.36 -8.24
CA ASP A 58 8.91 -20.70 -8.81
C ASP A 58 8.23 -20.70 -10.20
N TYR A 59 7.91 -19.52 -10.74
CA TYR A 59 7.26 -19.32 -12.03
C TYR A 59 7.75 -18.07 -12.76
N GLU A 60 7.59 -18.07 -14.09
CA GLU A 60 7.78 -16.90 -14.94
C GLU A 60 6.41 -16.31 -15.33
N TYR A 61 6.30 -14.98 -15.35
CA TYR A 61 5.15 -14.29 -15.92
C TYR A 61 5.42 -13.99 -17.39
N LEU A 62 4.69 -14.64 -18.30
CA LEU A 62 4.96 -14.65 -19.74
C LEU A 62 3.69 -14.38 -20.55
N VAL A 63 3.88 -13.93 -21.78
CA VAL A 63 2.83 -13.90 -22.80
C VAL A 63 3.09 -15.01 -23.80
N GLU A 64 2.09 -15.86 -24.02
CA GLU A 64 2.02 -16.70 -25.20
C GLU A 64 1.44 -15.87 -26.35
N ASP A 65 2.31 -15.32 -27.18
CA ASP A 65 1.95 -14.45 -28.30
C ASP A 65 1.59 -15.24 -29.56
N ILE A 66 2.28 -16.35 -29.82
CA ILE A 66 1.89 -17.37 -30.80
C ILE A 66 1.97 -18.76 -30.15
N PRO A 67 1.22 -19.76 -30.67
CA PRO A 67 1.14 -21.08 -30.05
C PRO A 67 2.51 -21.69 -29.68
N GLY A 68 2.76 -21.85 -28.38
CA GLY A 68 3.97 -22.47 -27.83
C GLY A 68 5.23 -21.60 -27.84
N HIS A 69 5.12 -20.33 -28.21
CA HIS A 69 6.17 -19.33 -28.08
C HIS A 69 5.83 -18.40 -26.92
N TYR A 70 6.83 -18.04 -26.13
CA TYR A 70 6.64 -17.25 -24.91
C TYR A 70 7.61 -16.07 -24.86
N VAL A 71 7.08 -14.91 -24.49
CA VAL A 71 7.84 -13.67 -24.32
C VAL A 71 7.58 -13.06 -22.94
N ASP A 72 8.38 -12.06 -22.57
CA ASP A 72 8.22 -11.30 -21.34
C ASP A 72 6.85 -10.60 -21.29
N ALA A 73 6.17 -10.67 -20.13
CA ALA A 73 4.83 -10.12 -19.92
C ALA A 73 4.80 -8.76 -19.22
N SER A 74 5.94 -8.08 -19.04
CA SER A 74 6.00 -6.82 -18.28
C SER A 74 5.13 -5.69 -18.85
N CYS A 75 4.75 -5.79 -20.13
CA CYS A 75 3.90 -4.83 -20.83
C CYS A 75 2.56 -5.44 -21.31
N ALA A 76 2.20 -6.63 -20.84
CA ALA A 76 1.00 -7.34 -21.29
C ALA A 76 -0.29 -6.57 -20.98
N GLN A 77 -0.35 -5.86 -19.85
CA GLN A 77 -1.44 -4.97 -19.45
C GLN A 77 -1.71 -3.82 -20.43
N TYR A 78 -0.69 -3.43 -21.21
CA TYR A 78 -0.78 -2.40 -22.24
C TYR A 78 -1.09 -2.99 -23.62
N GLY A 79 -1.11 -4.33 -23.74
CA GLY A 79 -1.30 -5.02 -25.02
C GLY A 79 -0.12 -4.87 -25.99
N VAL A 80 1.10 -4.62 -25.49
CA VAL A 80 2.31 -4.42 -26.32
C VAL A 80 3.49 -5.25 -25.81
N TYR A 81 4.45 -5.53 -26.69
CA TYR A 81 5.69 -6.24 -26.34
C TYR A 81 6.65 -5.36 -25.52
N ASP A 82 6.65 -4.07 -25.79
CA ASP A 82 7.56 -3.10 -25.19
C ASP A 82 6.88 -1.73 -25.16
N TYR A 83 6.96 -1.06 -24.00
CA TYR A 83 6.24 0.18 -23.75
C TYR A 83 6.67 1.30 -24.71
N GLU A 84 7.97 1.42 -25.01
CA GLU A 84 8.51 2.50 -25.83
C GLU A 84 8.11 2.37 -27.30
N SER A 85 8.40 1.20 -27.88
CA SER A 85 8.07 0.90 -29.27
C SER A 85 6.57 0.83 -29.54
N GLY A 86 5.78 0.47 -28.52
CA GLY A 86 4.33 0.30 -28.65
C GLY A 86 3.91 -0.77 -29.64
N LYS A 87 4.81 -1.71 -29.96
CA LYS A 87 4.51 -2.82 -30.86
C LYS A 87 3.46 -3.73 -30.21
N SER A 88 2.27 -3.76 -30.78
CA SER A 88 1.14 -4.51 -30.25
C SER A 88 1.41 -6.02 -30.18
N LEU A 89 0.91 -6.63 -29.11
CA LEU A 89 0.74 -8.07 -29.01
C LEU A 89 -0.33 -8.52 -30.04
N PRO A 90 -0.21 -9.73 -30.59
CA PRO A 90 -1.18 -10.27 -31.53
C PRO A 90 -2.54 -10.51 -30.85
N GLU A 91 -3.62 -10.41 -31.63
CA GLU A 91 -4.97 -10.69 -31.13
C GLU A 91 -5.07 -12.12 -30.58
N GLY A 92 -5.63 -12.28 -29.39
CA GLY A 92 -5.78 -13.58 -28.73
C GLY A 92 -4.54 -14.11 -28.01
N TYR A 93 -3.52 -13.26 -27.78
CA TYR A 93 -2.42 -13.59 -26.87
C TYR A 93 -2.93 -14.01 -25.49
N LYS A 94 -2.10 -14.76 -24.75
CA LYS A 94 -2.45 -15.22 -23.39
C LYS A 94 -1.37 -14.85 -22.39
N GLU A 95 -1.77 -14.20 -21.31
CA GLU A 95 -0.92 -14.08 -20.13
C GLU A 95 -0.89 -15.41 -19.39
N VAL A 96 0.31 -15.90 -19.06
CA VAL A 96 0.52 -17.19 -18.40
C VAL A 96 1.51 -17.06 -17.25
N LYS A 97 1.18 -17.67 -16.12
CA LYS A 97 2.12 -17.98 -15.04
C LYS A 97 2.71 -19.35 -15.33
N ARG A 98 3.91 -19.40 -15.91
CA ARG A 98 4.60 -20.64 -16.30
C ARG A 98 5.45 -21.15 -15.14
N TYR A 99 4.96 -22.15 -14.41
CA TYR A 99 5.66 -22.70 -13.24
C TYR A 99 6.83 -23.58 -13.68
N LEU A 100 8.00 -23.31 -13.08
CA LEU A 100 9.25 -23.97 -13.42
C LEU A 100 9.43 -25.29 -12.66
N GLU A 101 8.97 -25.37 -11.41
CA GLU A 101 8.96 -26.57 -10.58
C GLU A 101 7.94 -26.43 -9.44
N GLY A 102 7.97 -27.34 -8.46
CA GLY A 102 7.09 -27.30 -7.29
C GLY A 102 5.87 -28.22 -7.37
N SER A 103 4.85 -27.89 -6.57
CA SER A 103 3.61 -28.67 -6.49
C SER A 103 2.38 -27.78 -6.30
N PHE A 104 1.23 -28.24 -6.78
CA PHE A 104 -0.07 -27.63 -6.56
C PHE A 104 -0.89 -28.56 -5.66
N LEU A 105 -1.43 -28.00 -4.58
CA LEU A 105 -2.30 -28.71 -3.66
C LEU A 105 -3.75 -28.27 -3.86
N PHE A 106 -4.62 -29.23 -4.21
CA PHE A 106 -6.06 -29.02 -4.34
C PHE A 106 -6.77 -29.60 -3.12
N VAL A 107 -7.21 -28.72 -2.23
CA VAL A 107 -7.98 -29.04 -1.03
C VAL A 107 -9.42 -28.60 -1.17
N LEU A 108 -10.30 -29.14 -0.33
CA LEU A 108 -11.67 -28.65 -0.22
C LEU A 108 -11.67 -27.20 0.28
N LYS A 109 -12.43 -26.33 -0.39
CA LYS A 109 -12.49 -24.89 -0.05
C LYS A 109 -12.90 -24.63 1.40
N ASN A 110 -13.84 -25.43 1.91
CA ASN A 110 -14.29 -25.40 3.31
C ASN A 110 -13.67 -26.55 4.13
N GLY A 111 -12.56 -27.11 3.65
CA GLY A 111 -11.82 -28.17 4.33
C GLY A 111 -10.91 -27.60 5.43
N PRO A 112 -10.58 -28.38 6.47
CA PRO A 112 -9.75 -27.93 7.59
C PRO A 112 -8.39 -27.37 7.17
N TYR A 113 -7.70 -27.97 6.21
CA TYR A 113 -6.39 -27.47 5.76
C TYR A 113 -6.46 -26.03 5.24
N ASN A 114 -7.50 -25.69 4.46
CA ASN A 114 -7.68 -24.35 3.90
C ASN A 114 -8.06 -23.30 4.97
N HIS A 115 -8.53 -23.74 6.14
CA HIS A 115 -8.83 -22.88 7.28
C HIS A 115 -7.62 -22.60 8.19
N ILE A 116 -6.49 -23.27 7.98
CA ILE A 116 -5.24 -22.97 8.67
C ILE A 116 -4.55 -21.84 7.91
N THR A 117 -4.70 -20.60 8.38
CA THR A 117 -4.18 -19.39 7.69
C THR A 117 -2.67 -19.39 7.51
N GLY A 118 -1.93 -20.10 8.35
CA GLY A 118 -0.48 -20.27 8.22
C GLY A 118 -0.03 -21.09 7.00
N THR A 119 -0.90 -21.88 6.38
CA THR A 119 -0.54 -22.76 5.23
C THR A 119 -0.32 -22.03 3.91
N TYR A 120 -0.69 -20.74 3.83
CA TYR A 120 -0.40 -19.87 2.68
C TYR A 120 1.10 -19.59 2.51
N ASP A 121 1.94 -20.09 3.43
CA ASP A 121 3.40 -20.11 3.31
C ASP A 121 3.95 -21.15 2.32
N GLY A 122 3.07 -21.90 1.63
CA GLY A 122 3.46 -22.84 0.57
C GLY A 122 4.13 -24.12 1.07
N ARG A 123 4.03 -24.46 2.37
CA ARG A 123 4.74 -25.59 3.00
C ARG A 123 4.54 -26.95 2.33
N HIS A 124 3.44 -27.15 1.59
CA HIS A 124 3.19 -28.38 0.84
C HIS A 124 4.18 -28.62 -0.31
N GLY A 125 4.87 -27.56 -0.77
CA GLY A 125 5.97 -27.66 -1.74
C GLY A 125 7.32 -28.07 -1.16
N LEU A 126 7.46 -28.13 0.18
CA LEU A 126 8.75 -28.40 0.86
C LEU A 126 9.10 -29.90 0.98
N PHE A 127 8.23 -30.79 0.50
CA PHE A 127 8.32 -32.24 0.73
C PHE A 127 8.22 -33.08 -0.54
N GLU A 128 8.71 -34.32 -0.47
CA GLU A 128 8.24 -35.40 -1.34
C GLU A 128 6.82 -35.87 -0.93
N SER A 129 6.11 -36.61 -1.78
CA SER A 129 4.68 -36.88 -1.56
C SER A 129 4.35 -37.65 -0.28
N GLY A 130 5.23 -38.57 0.14
CA GLY A 130 5.02 -39.40 1.34
C GLY A 130 5.04 -38.59 2.64
N ASP A 131 6.06 -37.76 2.83
CA ASP A 131 6.23 -36.97 4.05
C ASP A 131 5.08 -35.96 4.26
N PHE A 132 4.52 -35.44 3.16
CA PHE A 132 3.36 -34.55 3.24
C PHE A 132 2.08 -35.28 3.68
N ARG A 133 1.89 -36.54 3.28
CA ARG A 133 0.77 -37.35 3.77
C ARG A 133 0.88 -37.55 5.27
N ASP A 134 2.06 -37.92 5.77
CA ASP A 134 2.29 -38.14 7.20
C ASP A 134 2.03 -36.85 8.01
N TYR A 135 2.46 -35.70 7.50
CA TYR A 135 2.13 -34.39 8.08
C TYR A 135 0.62 -34.16 8.19
N ILE A 136 -0.15 -34.48 7.16
CA ILE A 136 -1.61 -34.33 7.19
C ILE A 136 -2.24 -35.32 8.17
N GLU A 137 -1.74 -36.57 8.26
CA GLU A 137 -2.20 -37.54 9.26
C GLU A 137 -1.97 -37.04 10.69
N ASP A 138 -0.83 -36.40 10.97
CA ASP A 138 -0.55 -35.82 12.28
C ASP A 138 -1.49 -34.65 12.61
N LEU A 139 -1.80 -33.80 11.62
CA LEU A 139 -2.79 -32.74 11.79
C LEU A 139 -4.19 -33.31 12.06
N ILE A 140 -4.60 -34.36 11.34
CA ILE A 140 -5.89 -35.04 11.54
C ILE A 140 -5.97 -35.61 12.95
N ARG A 141 -4.95 -36.36 13.39
CA ARG A 141 -4.92 -36.97 14.73
C ARG A 141 -5.04 -35.90 15.81
N MET A 142 -4.29 -34.82 15.70
CA MET A 142 -4.34 -33.72 16.67
C MET A 142 -5.69 -33.01 16.65
N TYR A 143 -6.21 -32.71 15.46
CA TYR A 143 -7.51 -32.06 15.30
C TYR A 143 -8.62 -32.90 15.92
N LEU A 144 -8.70 -34.21 15.62
CA LEU A 144 -9.72 -35.10 16.16
C LEU A 144 -9.63 -35.19 17.68
N ALA A 145 -8.42 -35.31 18.24
CA ALA A 145 -8.22 -35.35 19.70
C ALA A 145 -8.67 -34.05 20.40
N LEU A 146 -8.40 -32.89 19.81
CA LEU A 146 -8.84 -31.60 20.35
C LEU A 146 -10.35 -31.40 20.17
N PHE A 147 -10.90 -31.84 19.04
CA PHE A 147 -12.33 -31.75 18.74
C PHE A 147 -13.15 -32.61 19.71
N GLU A 148 -12.72 -33.85 19.97
CA GLU A 148 -13.36 -34.74 20.94
C GLU A 148 -13.35 -34.13 22.34
N ARG A 149 -12.19 -33.60 22.79
CA ARG A 149 -12.08 -32.91 24.08
C ARG A 149 -13.00 -31.71 24.18
N ALA A 150 -13.03 -30.85 23.16
CA ALA A 150 -13.89 -29.68 23.14
C ALA A 150 -15.38 -30.08 23.15
N SER A 151 -15.75 -31.13 22.42
CA SER A 151 -17.13 -31.63 22.35
C SER A 151 -17.65 -32.20 23.67
N CYS A 152 -16.75 -32.64 24.56
CA CYS A 152 -17.09 -33.18 25.87
C CYS A 152 -16.94 -32.17 27.02
N ASP A 153 -16.48 -30.95 26.77
CA ASP A 153 -16.25 -29.92 27.79
C ASP A 153 -17.49 -29.01 27.94
N GLU A 154 -17.96 -28.83 29.18
CA GLU A 154 -19.12 -27.98 29.43
C GLU A 154 -18.93 -26.52 29.01
N HIS A 155 -17.69 -26.02 28.94
CA HIS A 155 -17.40 -24.64 28.53
C HIS A 155 -17.65 -24.40 27.03
N PHE A 156 -17.60 -25.45 26.21
CA PHE A 156 -17.73 -25.36 24.75
C PHE A 156 -19.04 -25.95 24.23
N LYS A 157 -19.92 -26.44 25.10
CA LYS A 157 -21.17 -27.13 24.74
C LYS A 157 -22.13 -26.31 23.87
N ASP A 158 -22.07 -24.98 23.99
CA ASP A 158 -22.94 -24.05 23.26
C ASP A 158 -22.32 -23.60 21.92
N LEU A 159 -21.08 -24.01 21.62
CA LEU A 159 -20.41 -23.71 20.36
C LEU A 159 -20.87 -24.67 19.25
N SER A 160 -21.09 -24.12 18.06
CA SER A 160 -21.26 -24.89 16.84
C SER A 160 -19.96 -25.61 16.45
N ARG A 161 -20.09 -26.64 15.61
CA ARG A 161 -18.94 -27.36 15.05
C ARG A 161 -17.98 -26.41 14.33
N GLU A 162 -18.51 -25.45 13.59
CA GLU A 162 -17.74 -24.46 12.83
C GLU A 162 -16.97 -23.49 13.74
N GLU A 163 -17.50 -23.19 14.92
CA GLU A 163 -16.80 -22.39 15.94
C GLU A 163 -15.66 -23.17 16.59
N ILE A 164 -15.90 -24.45 16.91
CA ILE A 164 -14.85 -25.34 17.43
C ILE A 164 -13.74 -25.54 16.38
N ASP A 165 -14.10 -25.73 15.10
CA ASP A 165 -13.14 -25.87 13.99
C ASP A 165 -12.26 -24.62 13.86
N ARG A 166 -12.87 -23.41 13.86
CA ARG A 166 -12.12 -22.15 13.81
C ARG A 166 -11.19 -21.96 15.01
N MET A 167 -11.65 -22.31 16.20
CA MET A 167 -10.85 -22.22 17.42
C MET A 167 -9.61 -23.14 17.35
N ILE A 168 -9.79 -24.40 16.96
CA ILE A 168 -8.69 -25.39 16.90
C ILE A 168 -7.70 -25.02 15.78
N LEU A 169 -8.19 -24.81 14.56
CA LEU A 169 -7.36 -24.57 13.38
C LEU A 169 -6.71 -23.19 13.38
N GLY A 170 -7.29 -22.22 14.12
CA GLY A 170 -6.72 -20.91 14.38
C GLY A 170 -5.62 -20.88 15.44
N SER A 171 -5.38 -21.99 16.15
CA SER A 171 -4.34 -22.03 17.19
C SER A 171 -2.92 -21.96 16.61
N SER A 172 -1.97 -21.54 17.45
CA SER A 172 -0.56 -21.41 17.06
C SER A 172 0.06 -22.72 16.61
N TYR A 173 -0.40 -23.85 17.14
CA TYR A 173 0.08 -25.18 16.76
C TYR A 173 -0.14 -25.48 15.28
N PHE A 174 -1.35 -25.27 14.77
CA PHE A 174 -1.68 -25.54 13.36
C PHE A 174 -1.05 -24.50 12.42
N ASN A 175 -1.00 -23.24 12.85
CA ASN A 175 -0.51 -22.15 12.01
C ASN A 175 1.01 -22.06 11.90
N LYS A 176 1.75 -22.50 12.93
CA LYS A 176 3.22 -22.54 12.86
C LYS A 176 3.65 -23.45 11.72
N ASN A 177 4.64 -23.01 10.95
CA ASN A 177 5.31 -23.86 9.98
C ASN A 177 6.33 -24.72 10.74
N PRO A 178 6.08 -26.03 10.93
CA PRO A 178 7.01 -26.88 11.67
C PRO A 178 8.32 -27.14 10.91
N PHE A 179 8.41 -26.72 9.64
CA PHE A 179 9.56 -26.94 8.76
C PHE A 179 10.45 -25.70 8.63
N LYS A 180 10.01 -24.56 9.13
CA LYS A 180 10.87 -23.37 9.29
C LYS A 180 11.44 -23.38 10.69
N THR A 181 12.75 -23.56 10.82
CA THR A 181 13.47 -23.27 12.06
C THR A 181 13.37 -21.76 12.32
N THR A 182 12.50 -21.37 13.23
CA THR A 182 12.53 -20.02 13.80
C THR A 182 13.55 -20.00 14.92
N ASP A 183 14.82 -20.11 14.56
CA ASP A 183 15.90 -19.77 15.49
C ASP A 183 15.98 -18.24 15.46
N ARG A 184 15.20 -17.59 16.33
CA ARG A 184 15.47 -16.18 16.69
C ARG A 184 16.21 -16.24 18.01
N ASP A 185 17.50 -15.94 17.97
CA ASP A 185 18.40 -16.03 19.11
C ASP A 185 17.99 -15.05 20.22
N ASP A 186 18.33 -15.34 21.47
CA ASP A 186 18.03 -14.45 22.59
C ASP A 186 18.77 -13.09 22.48
N GLU A 187 19.85 -13.04 21.71
CA GLU A 187 20.56 -11.80 21.35
C GLU A 187 19.69 -10.86 20.50
N ASP A 188 18.88 -11.37 19.57
CA ASP A 188 17.96 -10.56 18.76
C ASP A 188 16.87 -9.93 19.64
N LYS A 189 16.38 -10.66 20.66
CA LYS A 189 15.40 -10.14 21.61
C LYS A 189 15.97 -9.04 22.50
N GLN A 190 17.21 -9.21 22.96
CA GLN A 190 17.88 -8.20 23.79
C GLN A 190 18.18 -6.93 22.98
N SER A 191 18.68 -7.07 21.76
CA SER A 191 18.93 -5.96 20.83
C SER A 191 17.66 -5.13 20.56
N MET A 192 16.52 -5.80 20.37
CA MET A 192 15.23 -5.12 20.20
C MET A 192 14.78 -4.36 21.46
N GLU A 193 15.04 -4.90 22.65
CA GLU A 193 14.66 -4.24 23.90
C GLU A 193 15.57 -3.03 24.20
N ASP A 194 16.87 -3.14 23.93
CA ASP A 194 17.81 -2.03 24.04
C ASP A 194 17.44 -0.89 23.09
N ALA A 195 17.05 -1.20 21.85
CA ALA A 195 16.53 -0.22 20.89
C ALA A 195 15.26 0.48 21.40
N ARG A 196 14.33 -0.26 22.02
CA ARG A 196 13.11 0.32 22.61
C ARG A 196 13.40 1.28 23.74
N ILE A 197 14.37 0.95 24.60
CA ILE A 197 14.79 1.83 25.71
C ILE A 197 15.33 3.16 25.16
N LEU A 198 16.18 3.08 24.13
CA LEU A 198 16.74 4.26 23.45
C LEU A 198 15.66 5.12 22.78
N ILE A 199 14.71 4.51 22.07
CA ILE A 199 13.56 5.20 21.48
C ILE A 199 12.73 5.90 22.56
N LYS A 200 12.47 5.24 23.69
CA LYS A 200 11.72 5.83 24.81
C LYS A 200 12.46 7.02 25.42
N LYS A 201 13.79 6.93 25.56
CA LYS A 201 14.64 8.04 26.02
C LYS A 201 14.56 9.24 25.06
N LYS A 202 14.70 9.00 23.75
CA LYS A 202 14.57 10.05 22.71
C LYS A 202 13.23 10.78 22.80
N ARG A 203 12.13 10.03 22.82
CA ARG A 203 10.77 10.59 22.89
C ARG A 203 10.53 11.38 24.18
N ALA A 204 11.02 10.92 25.32
CA ALA A 204 10.91 11.64 26.58
C ALA A 204 11.69 12.97 26.53
N PHE A 205 12.93 12.94 26.04
CA PHE A 205 13.75 14.14 25.89
C PHE A 205 13.06 15.19 25.00
N ILE A 206 12.55 14.79 23.84
CA ILE A 206 11.83 15.70 22.94
C ILE A 206 10.64 16.34 23.64
N LYS A 207 9.81 15.51 24.28
CA LYS A 207 8.61 15.97 25.00
C LYS A 207 8.92 16.99 26.10
N GLU A 208 10.05 16.85 26.78
CA GLU A 208 10.46 17.72 27.88
C GLU A 208 11.09 19.03 27.43
N ASN A 209 11.58 19.13 26.18
CA ASN A 209 12.43 20.24 25.75
C ASN A 209 11.94 21.01 24.51
N TYR A 210 10.99 20.47 23.73
CA TYR A 210 10.62 21.07 22.43
C TYR A 210 10.13 22.52 22.52
N ASN A 211 9.56 22.92 23.66
CA ASN A 211 9.03 24.26 23.91
C ASN A 211 10.14 25.34 24.01
N GLU A 212 11.38 24.94 24.30
CA GLU A 212 12.53 25.84 24.41
C GLU A 212 13.32 25.96 23.09
N TRP A 213 13.03 25.09 22.11
CA TRP A 213 13.73 25.08 20.83
C TRP A 213 13.24 26.17 19.90
N ASN A 214 14.18 26.89 19.31
CA ASN A 214 13.91 27.96 18.36
C ASN A 214 14.31 27.54 16.94
N PHE A 215 13.40 27.72 16.00
CA PHE A 215 13.54 27.35 14.59
C PHE A 215 13.54 28.57 13.66
N LEU A 216 13.65 29.80 14.19
CA LEU A 216 13.54 31.02 13.38
C LEU A 216 14.58 31.07 12.25
N SER A 217 15.79 30.57 12.51
CA SER A 217 16.88 30.48 11.52
C SER A 217 16.54 29.59 10.33
N ALA A 218 15.58 28.65 10.45
CA ALA A 218 15.17 27.79 9.34
C ALA A 218 14.50 28.56 8.19
N PHE A 219 13.94 29.73 8.49
CA PHE A 219 13.16 30.55 7.55
C PHE A 219 13.95 31.73 6.95
N CYS A 220 15.25 31.84 7.26
CA CYS A 220 16.11 32.91 6.74
C CYS A 220 16.53 32.65 5.29
N SER A 221 15.58 32.69 4.35
CA SER A 221 15.86 32.65 2.91
C SER A 221 16.01 34.06 2.34
N THR A 222 17.00 34.26 1.47
CA THR A 222 17.17 35.49 0.67
C THR A 222 16.46 35.41 -0.69
N ILE A 223 15.82 34.27 -0.98
CA ILE A 223 15.12 34.03 -2.23
C ILE A 223 13.70 34.55 -2.08
N GLU A 224 13.31 35.49 -2.95
CA GLU A 224 11.91 35.93 -3.05
C GLU A 224 11.11 34.94 -3.90
N TYR A 225 10.02 34.43 -3.33
CA TYR A 225 9.05 33.61 -4.05
C TYR A 225 7.80 34.43 -4.38
N PRO A 226 7.19 34.25 -5.57
CA PRO A 226 5.96 34.94 -5.93
C PRO A 226 4.84 34.55 -4.97
N GLU A 227 3.99 35.52 -4.63
CA GLU A 227 2.80 35.23 -3.83
C GLU A 227 1.85 34.32 -4.60
N LYS A 228 1.46 33.23 -3.94
CA LYS A 228 0.47 32.27 -4.42
C LYS A 228 -0.76 32.31 -3.52
N PRO A 229 -1.93 31.83 -3.98
CA PRO A 229 -3.18 31.82 -3.20
C PRO A 229 -3.19 30.79 -2.05
N ILE A 230 -2.04 30.52 -1.44
CA ILE A 230 -1.79 29.52 -0.41
C ILE A 230 -0.66 30.00 0.50
N ARG A 231 -0.72 29.63 1.79
CA ARG A 231 0.37 29.81 2.74
C ARG A 231 0.64 28.50 3.45
N PHE A 232 1.91 28.12 3.52
CA PHE A 232 2.35 26.90 4.20
C PHE A 232 2.84 27.22 5.60
N PHE A 233 2.63 26.30 6.52
CA PHE A 233 3.05 26.36 7.91
C PHE A 233 3.53 24.99 8.37
N PHE A 234 4.16 24.92 9.54
CA PHE A 234 4.89 23.75 10.00
C PHE A 234 4.31 23.26 11.32
N GLU A 235 3.83 22.02 11.30
CA GLU A 235 3.23 21.33 12.43
C GLU A 235 4.27 20.50 13.16
N PHE A 236 4.16 20.44 14.49
CA PHE A 236 4.96 19.58 15.35
C PHE A 236 4.09 18.48 15.98
N ASN A 237 4.52 17.23 15.83
CA ASN A 237 3.81 16.04 16.28
C ASN A 237 4.60 15.31 17.37
N GLU A 238 4.10 15.33 18.61
CA GLU A 238 4.75 14.64 19.74
C GLU A 238 4.57 13.10 19.72
N SER A 239 3.57 12.59 19.00
CA SER A 239 3.25 11.16 18.99
C SER A 239 2.78 10.68 17.61
N SER A 240 3.14 9.44 17.30
CA SER A 240 2.74 8.78 16.06
C SER A 240 1.23 8.54 16.07
N GLY A 241 0.50 9.17 15.14
CA GLY A 241 -0.93 8.92 14.91
C GLY A 241 -1.89 10.05 15.28
N GLY A 242 -1.41 11.19 15.80
CA GLY A 242 -2.27 12.31 16.19
C GLY A 242 -3.18 11.96 17.38
N ASN A 243 -3.27 12.85 18.38
CA ASN A 243 -4.22 12.63 19.46
C ASN A 243 -5.63 12.99 18.97
N ILE A 244 -6.56 12.04 19.01
CA ILE A 244 -7.97 12.28 18.63
C ILE A 244 -8.57 13.46 19.43
N TYR A 245 -8.13 13.69 20.67
CA TYR A 245 -8.52 14.86 21.46
C TYR A 245 -8.01 16.18 20.87
N ASP A 246 -6.80 16.21 20.32
CA ASP A 246 -6.22 17.42 19.72
C ASP A 246 -6.96 17.74 18.40
N LEU A 247 -7.33 16.70 17.64
CA LEU A 247 -8.16 16.80 16.45
C LEU A 247 -9.57 17.35 16.76
N ILE A 248 -10.21 16.85 17.83
CA ILE A 248 -11.55 17.30 18.26
C ILE A 248 -11.53 18.75 18.74
N ASN A 249 -10.44 19.20 19.34
CA ASN A 249 -10.33 20.54 19.92
C ASN A 249 -9.69 21.57 18.97
N ASN A 250 -9.38 21.20 17.72
CA ASN A 250 -8.62 22.02 16.76
C ASN A 250 -7.33 22.62 17.37
N ARG A 251 -6.68 21.85 18.25
CA ARG A 251 -5.41 22.23 18.88
C ARG A 251 -4.30 21.58 18.09
N GLN A 252 -3.42 22.39 17.51
CA GLN A 252 -2.26 21.90 16.78
C GLN A 252 -1.03 22.66 17.28
N LYS A 253 0.12 22.00 17.32
CA LYS A 253 1.38 22.66 17.67
C LYS A 253 2.06 23.08 16.39
N CYS A 254 2.38 24.36 16.28
CA CYS A 254 3.02 24.92 15.10
C CYS A 254 4.23 25.74 15.49
N ILE A 255 5.17 25.88 14.56
CA ILE A 255 6.24 26.86 14.69
C ILE A 255 5.64 28.26 14.47
N CYS A 256 5.80 29.14 15.45
CA CYS A 256 5.32 30.51 15.39
C CYS A 256 6.34 31.47 14.79
N SER A 257 5.89 32.68 14.49
CA SER A 257 6.71 33.76 13.91
C SER A 257 7.92 34.18 14.74
N ASP A 258 7.96 33.85 16.03
CA ASP A 258 9.13 34.01 16.90
C ASP A 258 10.07 32.80 16.91
N GLY A 259 9.77 31.76 16.12
CA GLY A 259 10.54 30.54 15.95
C GLY A 259 10.24 29.44 16.96
N PHE A 260 9.41 29.69 17.98
CA PHE A 260 9.10 28.69 19.01
C PHE A 260 7.88 27.84 18.63
N ILE A 261 7.84 26.61 19.15
CA ILE A 261 6.69 25.73 18.98
C ILE A 261 5.61 26.11 20.00
N LYS A 262 4.40 26.44 19.51
CA LYS A 262 3.27 26.80 20.36
C LYS A 262 2.00 26.10 19.93
N GLU A 263 1.10 25.92 20.89
CA GLU A 263 -0.26 25.47 20.61
C GLU A 263 -1.05 26.60 19.95
N VAL A 264 -1.59 26.34 18.76
CA VAL A 264 -2.41 27.26 17.99
C VAL A 264 -3.78 26.65 17.73
N THR A 265 -4.74 27.55 17.57
CA THR A 265 -6.16 27.29 17.25
C THR A 265 -6.54 28.13 16.04
N ASP A 266 -7.76 27.96 15.51
CA ASP A 266 -8.22 28.78 14.39
C ASP A 266 -8.26 30.30 14.71
N SER A 267 -8.30 30.71 16.00
CA SER A 267 -8.38 32.15 16.38
C SER A 267 -7.04 32.88 16.47
N ASN A 268 -5.93 32.17 16.67
CA ASN A 268 -4.58 32.75 16.78
C ASN A 268 -3.63 32.19 15.72
N PHE A 269 -4.18 31.66 14.63
CA PHE A 269 -3.43 30.99 13.60
C PHE A 269 -2.44 31.92 12.86
N ASP A 270 -2.74 33.23 12.80
CA ASP A 270 -1.87 34.25 12.22
C ASP A 270 -0.53 34.44 12.98
N GLU A 271 -0.39 33.87 14.18
CA GLU A 271 0.88 33.85 14.92
C GLU A 271 1.88 32.83 14.35
N CYS A 272 1.43 31.89 13.52
CA CYS A 272 2.29 30.90 12.87
C CYS A 272 3.31 31.56 11.92
N VAL A 273 4.45 30.92 11.75
CA VAL A 273 5.32 31.25 10.62
C VAL A 273 4.66 30.74 9.32
N PHE A 274 4.64 31.59 8.31
CA PHE A 274 4.12 31.26 6.99
C PHE A 274 5.15 31.46 5.90
N VAL A 275 5.20 30.50 4.98
CA VAL A 275 5.96 30.58 3.74
C VAL A 275 5.01 30.56 2.54
N LYS A 276 5.43 31.17 1.43
CA LYS A 276 4.51 31.59 0.35
C LYS A 276 4.46 30.60 -0.82
N SER A 277 5.36 29.62 -0.86
CA SER A 277 5.45 28.64 -1.94
C SER A 277 5.76 27.23 -1.43
N ARG A 278 5.43 26.22 -2.24
CA ARG A 278 5.70 24.81 -1.93
C ARG A 278 7.20 24.56 -1.84
N GLU A 279 7.98 25.18 -2.74
CA GLU A 279 9.42 25.06 -2.82
C GLU A 279 10.10 25.64 -1.56
N GLU A 280 9.63 26.80 -1.11
CA GLU A 280 10.07 27.41 0.15
C GLU A 280 9.69 26.53 1.36
N ALA A 281 8.52 25.90 1.33
CA ALA A 281 8.07 25.02 2.40
C ALA A 281 8.94 23.76 2.54
N ILE A 282 9.25 23.08 1.43
CA ILE A 282 10.12 21.90 1.42
C ILE A 282 11.50 22.26 1.98
N LYS A 283 12.11 23.33 1.47
CA LYS A 283 13.43 23.80 1.95
C LYS A 283 13.41 24.19 3.42
N SER A 284 12.35 24.83 3.89
CA SER A 284 12.21 25.19 5.30
C SER A 284 12.07 23.94 6.17
N LEU A 285 11.35 22.91 5.72
CA LEU A 285 11.25 21.63 6.44
C LEU A 285 12.61 20.91 6.53
N GLU A 286 13.42 20.95 5.46
CA GLU A 286 14.79 20.44 5.50
C GLU A 286 15.63 21.18 6.56
N ASN A 287 15.55 22.51 6.58
CA ASN A 287 16.26 23.32 7.59
C ASN A 287 15.76 23.05 9.01
N ILE A 288 14.44 22.90 9.22
CA ILE A 288 13.85 22.52 10.51
C ILE A 288 14.37 21.16 10.95
N THR A 289 14.40 20.18 10.05
CA THR A 289 14.91 18.84 10.33
C THR A 289 16.38 18.88 10.75
N ASN A 290 17.21 19.66 10.05
CA ASN A 290 18.63 19.82 10.40
C ASN A 290 18.81 20.44 11.80
N LEU A 291 18.07 21.51 12.13
CA LEU A 291 18.12 22.12 13.47
C LEU A 291 17.62 21.17 14.55
N PHE A 292 16.56 20.40 14.25
CA PHE A 292 16.05 19.39 15.17
C PHE A 292 17.09 18.29 15.44
N GLU A 293 17.81 17.83 14.42
CA GLU A 293 18.91 16.89 14.59
C GLU A 293 20.06 17.47 15.42
N GLU A 294 20.37 18.77 15.28
CA GLU A 294 21.35 19.46 16.12
C GLU A 294 20.96 19.43 17.60
N TYR A 295 19.70 19.75 17.94
CA TYR A 295 19.19 19.66 19.31
C TYR A 295 19.27 18.24 19.89
N LEU A 296 19.08 17.21 19.06
CA LEU A 296 19.20 15.81 19.48
C LEU A 296 20.66 15.35 19.60
N LYS A 297 21.56 15.92 18.78
CA LYS A 297 22.97 15.55 18.73
C LYS A 297 23.69 15.91 20.03
N ASP A 298 23.35 17.05 20.62
CA ASP A 298 23.92 17.50 21.90
C ASP A 298 23.71 16.49 23.04
N GLU A 299 22.67 15.65 22.95
CA GLU A 299 22.34 14.58 23.91
C GLU A 299 22.68 13.16 23.41
N GLY A 300 23.32 13.04 22.24
CA GLY A 300 23.65 11.74 21.63
C GLY A 300 22.44 10.94 21.17
N LEU A 301 21.33 11.61 20.81
CA LEU A 301 20.06 10.99 20.42
C LEU A 301 19.76 11.05 18.91
N ALA A 302 20.54 11.84 18.14
CA ALA A 302 20.28 12.07 16.72
C ALA A 302 20.30 10.81 15.85
N THR A 303 21.13 9.81 16.18
CA THR A 303 21.27 8.57 15.39
C THR A 303 20.23 7.50 15.72
N ILE A 304 19.33 7.76 16.68
CA ILE A 304 18.30 6.80 17.08
C ILE A 304 17.11 6.96 16.15
N ASP A 305 16.87 5.96 15.30
CA ASP A 305 15.66 5.88 14.49
C ASP A 305 14.48 5.39 15.32
N ASP A 306 13.43 6.20 15.40
CA ASP A 306 12.17 5.86 16.06
C ASP A 306 10.97 5.88 15.12
N TYR A 307 11.24 5.92 13.80
CA TYR A 307 10.26 5.91 12.70
C TYR A 307 9.15 6.96 12.86
N HIS A 308 9.40 8.04 13.61
CA HIS A 308 8.42 9.05 13.93
C HIS A 308 8.73 10.37 13.21
N GLN A 309 7.75 10.88 12.47
CA GLN A 309 7.83 12.17 11.80
C GLN A 309 7.40 13.29 12.76
N TYR A 310 8.38 14.00 13.34
CA TYR A 310 8.13 15.08 14.30
C TYR A 310 7.63 16.37 13.67
N PHE A 311 8.03 16.66 12.42
CA PHE A 311 7.62 17.86 11.71
C PHE A 311 6.97 17.53 10.38
N SER A 312 5.90 18.26 10.05
CA SER A 312 5.21 18.14 8.77
C SER A 312 4.81 19.50 8.22
N ILE A 313 4.77 19.60 6.90
CA ILE A 313 4.23 20.78 6.21
C ILE A 313 2.71 20.64 6.15
N SER A 314 2.04 21.77 6.38
CA SER A 314 0.61 21.94 6.20
C SER A 314 0.36 23.30 5.56
N PHE A 315 -0.87 23.58 5.16
CA PHE A 315 -1.18 24.84 4.49
C PHE A 315 -2.63 25.28 4.66
N ARG A 316 -2.85 26.57 4.44
CA ARG A 316 -4.18 27.17 4.32
C ARG A 316 -4.29 27.97 3.03
N ARG A 317 -5.49 27.98 2.44
CA ARG A 317 -5.82 28.87 1.33
C ARG A 317 -5.64 30.32 1.77
N HIS A 318 -4.99 31.12 0.92
CA HIS A 318 -4.75 32.54 1.17
C HIS A 318 -4.97 33.35 -0.10
N GLY A 319 -6.22 33.73 -0.36
CA GLY A 319 -6.61 34.43 -1.59
C GLY A 319 -7.44 33.56 -2.52
N THR A 320 -7.68 34.08 -3.72
CA THR A 320 -8.53 33.45 -4.74
C THR A 320 -7.65 32.77 -5.78
N PRO A 321 -7.85 31.47 -6.06
CA PRO A 321 -7.14 30.79 -7.14
C PRO A 321 -7.40 31.44 -8.50
N ALA A 322 -6.42 31.34 -9.41
CA ALA A 322 -6.48 32.03 -10.69
C ALA A 322 -7.28 31.27 -11.76
N HIS A 323 -7.43 29.95 -11.60
CA HIS A 323 -7.97 29.06 -12.61
C HIS A 323 -8.97 28.06 -12.01
N LEU A 324 -9.95 27.66 -12.81
CA LEU A 324 -10.81 26.51 -12.54
C LEU A 324 -10.56 25.51 -13.66
N PHE A 325 -9.99 24.36 -13.30
CA PHE A 325 -9.66 23.32 -14.25
C PHE A 325 -10.88 22.77 -15.01
N GLU A 326 -10.62 22.41 -16.26
CA GLU A 326 -11.55 21.71 -17.15
C GLU A 326 -11.21 20.21 -17.23
N LYS A 327 -12.20 19.39 -17.59
CA LYS A 327 -12.03 17.95 -17.78
C LYS A 327 -10.98 17.60 -18.84
N SER A 328 -10.89 18.42 -19.89
CA SER A 328 -9.92 18.27 -20.99
C SER A 328 -8.46 18.41 -20.51
N GLU A 329 -8.22 19.23 -19.48
CA GLU A 329 -6.90 19.39 -18.87
C GLU A 329 -6.51 18.13 -18.09
N ILE A 330 -7.46 17.52 -17.37
CA ILE A 330 -7.24 16.24 -16.68
C ILE A 330 -6.97 15.14 -17.70
N GLU A 331 -7.79 15.05 -18.76
CA GLU A 331 -7.56 14.09 -19.85
C GLU A 331 -6.14 14.22 -20.41
N THR A 332 -5.72 15.44 -20.70
CA THR A 332 -4.38 15.73 -21.24
C THR A 332 -3.30 15.29 -20.25
N ALA A 333 -3.45 15.61 -18.96
CA ALA A 333 -2.50 15.22 -17.93
C ALA A 333 -2.41 13.69 -17.79
N MET A 334 -3.55 12.99 -17.76
CA MET A 334 -3.60 11.52 -17.70
C MET A 334 -2.98 10.88 -18.93
N ARG A 335 -3.20 11.38 -20.15
CA ARG A 335 -2.59 10.81 -21.38
C ARG A 335 -1.07 10.99 -21.41
N ASN A 336 -0.58 12.09 -20.87
CA ASN A 336 0.85 12.43 -20.88
C ASN A 336 1.65 11.76 -19.75
N ALA A 337 0.98 11.23 -18.74
CA ALA A 337 1.62 10.53 -17.63
C ALA A 337 2.25 9.19 -18.06
N ASP A 338 3.22 8.72 -17.27
CA ASP A 338 3.88 7.44 -17.50
C ASP A 338 3.38 6.41 -16.49
N ASP A 339 2.55 5.49 -16.94
CA ASP A 339 1.93 4.44 -16.12
C ASP A 339 2.94 3.43 -15.55
N ARG A 340 4.21 3.47 -15.96
CA ARG A 340 5.28 2.65 -15.38
C ARG A 340 5.67 3.11 -13.97
N HIS A 341 5.24 4.30 -13.57
CA HIS A 341 5.44 4.90 -12.25
C HIS A 341 4.13 4.92 -11.48
N ASN A 342 4.19 5.07 -10.15
CA ASN A 342 2.96 5.42 -9.43
C ASN A 342 2.60 6.86 -9.78
N ASN A 343 1.33 7.12 -10.00
CA ASN A 343 0.83 8.41 -10.46
C ASN A 343 -0.26 8.91 -9.51
N GLN A 344 -0.33 10.22 -9.26
CA GLN A 344 -1.41 10.81 -8.48
C GLN A 344 -1.93 12.08 -9.16
N LEU A 345 -3.25 12.15 -9.36
CA LEU A 345 -3.92 13.36 -9.83
C LEU A 345 -4.07 14.36 -8.67
N VAL A 346 -3.58 15.56 -8.89
CA VAL A 346 -3.62 16.67 -7.92
C VAL A 346 -4.12 17.96 -8.56
N VAL A 347 -4.72 18.82 -7.73
CA VAL A 347 -5.04 20.22 -8.10
C VAL A 347 -4.15 21.13 -7.28
N ASP A 348 -3.41 22.01 -7.96
CA ASP A 348 -2.51 22.95 -7.34
C ASP A 348 -3.21 24.18 -6.76
N GLU A 349 -2.45 25.00 -6.04
CA GLU A 349 -2.93 26.20 -5.35
C GLU A 349 -3.65 27.20 -6.27
N ASN A 350 -3.29 27.25 -7.55
CA ASN A 350 -3.88 28.13 -8.53
C ASN A 350 -5.10 27.53 -9.23
N GLY A 351 -5.39 26.24 -8.98
CA GLY A 351 -6.49 25.51 -9.59
C GLY A 351 -6.12 24.77 -10.88
N TYR A 352 -4.83 24.56 -11.16
CA TYR A 352 -4.39 23.74 -12.28
C TYR A 352 -4.23 22.28 -11.86
N VAL A 353 -4.62 21.37 -12.74
CA VAL A 353 -4.48 19.93 -12.55
C VAL A 353 -3.10 19.44 -13.01
N LYS A 354 -2.56 18.44 -12.30
CA LYS A 354 -1.28 17.79 -12.63
C LYS A 354 -1.35 16.31 -12.28
N ILE A 355 -0.62 15.49 -13.03
CA ILE A 355 -0.22 14.16 -12.57
C ILE A 355 1.18 14.26 -12.03
N ILE A 356 1.35 13.91 -10.76
CA ILE A 356 2.66 13.80 -10.11
C ILE A 356 3.07 12.33 -10.01
N SER A 357 4.37 12.06 -10.01
CA SER A 357 4.93 10.70 -9.96
C SER A 357 5.66 10.42 -8.63
N ASP A 358 6.33 9.27 -8.54
CA ASP A 358 6.98 8.72 -7.33
C ASP A 358 7.82 9.72 -6.50
N ASP A 359 8.43 10.73 -7.12
CA ASP A 359 9.35 11.67 -6.46
C ASP A 359 8.66 12.91 -5.84
N GLU A 360 7.34 13.04 -6.00
CA GLU A 360 6.60 14.23 -5.55
C GLU A 360 5.60 13.92 -4.42
N ASP A 361 5.51 14.82 -3.44
CA ASP A 361 4.58 14.68 -2.31
C ASP A 361 3.21 15.33 -2.60
N GLY A 362 2.22 14.49 -2.92
CA GLY A 362 0.84 14.92 -3.10
C GLY A 362 0.20 15.58 -1.89
N MET A 363 0.71 15.36 -0.67
CA MET A 363 0.20 15.99 0.55
C MET A 363 0.37 17.51 0.57
N LEU A 364 1.21 18.05 -0.33
CA LEU A 364 1.48 19.47 -0.52
C LEU A 364 0.57 20.14 -1.56
N TYR A 365 -0.47 19.43 -2.02
CA TYR A 365 -1.44 19.93 -2.98
C TYR A 365 -2.82 20.09 -2.33
N PRO A 366 -3.55 21.20 -2.60
CA PRO A 366 -4.89 21.43 -2.09
C PRO A 366 -5.86 20.26 -2.23
N VAL A 367 -5.83 19.58 -3.37
CA VAL A 367 -6.63 18.38 -3.64
C VAL A 367 -5.71 17.33 -4.20
N ARG A 368 -5.81 16.11 -3.67
CA ARG A 368 -5.15 14.92 -4.21
C ARG A 368 -6.12 13.75 -4.23
N LEU A 369 -6.03 12.92 -5.25
CA LEU A 369 -6.79 11.68 -5.34
C LEU A 369 -6.01 10.50 -4.74
N GLU A 370 -6.62 9.31 -4.68
CA GLU A 370 -5.91 8.06 -4.45
C GLU A 370 -4.77 7.89 -5.47
N CYS A 371 -3.67 7.27 -5.03
CA CYS A 371 -2.54 6.97 -5.89
C CYS A 371 -2.90 5.84 -6.86
N TRP A 372 -2.62 6.03 -8.15
CA TRP A 372 -2.70 5.00 -9.16
C TRP A 372 -1.38 4.23 -9.21
N SER A 373 -1.44 2.97 -8.79
CA SER A 373 -0.28 2.08 -8.82
C SER A 373 0.27 1.88 -10.22
N ALA A 374 1.59 1.83 -10.35
CA ALA A 374 2.28 1.52 -11.59
C ALA A 374 1.71 0.25 -12.26
N GLY A 375 1.46 0.32 -13.57
CA GLY A 375 1.00 -0.81 -14.37
C GLY A 375 -0.50 -1.09 -14.32
N ASN A 376 -1.32 -0.25 -13.67
CA ASN A 376 -2.77 -0.44 -13.65
C ASN A 376 -3.46 0.06 -14.93
N ASN A 377 -2.74 0.79 -15.79
CA ASN A 377 -3.22 1.35 -17.05
C ASN A 377 -4.37 2.36 -16.89
N TYR A 378 -4.45 3.06 -15.75
CA TYR A 378 -5.37 4.19 -15.55
C TYR A 378 -4.89 5.44 -16.26
N VAL A 379 -3.58 5.55 -16.51
CA VAL A 379 -2.96 6.68 -17.21
C VAL A 379 -2.03 6.24 -18.34
N GLY A 380 -1.52 7.22 -19.06
CA GLY A 380 -0.54 7.06 -20.13
C GLY A 380 -1.13 6.70 -21.50
N LYS A 381 -0.21 6.59 -22.47
CA LYS A 381 -0.55 6.53 -23.91
C LYS A 381 -1.39 5.32 -24.33
N PHE A 382 -1.38 4.24 -23.54
CA PHE A 382 -2.17 3.03 -23.79
C PHE A 382 -3.47 2.97 -22.97
N SER A 383 -3.68 3.92 -22.06
CA SER A 383 -4.88 3.94 -21.25
C SER A 383 -6.09 4.35 -22.05
N LYS A 384 -7.22 3.74 -21.69
CA LYS A 384 -8.54 4.09 -22.18
C LYS A 384 -9.24 5.14 -21.30
N LEU A 385 -8.57 5.59 -20.24
CA LEU A 385 -9.02 6.62 -19.30
C LEU A 385 -10.41 6.34 -18.72
N TYR A 386 -10.63 5.08 -18.30
CA TYR A 386 -11.93 4.64 -17.80
C TYR A 386 -12.42 5.40 -16.56
N THR A 387 -11.50 5.98 -15.79
CA THR A 387 -11.77 6.70 -14.55
C THR A 387 -11.93 8.21 -14.75
N LEU A 388 -11.64 8.76 -15.94
CA LEU A 388 -11.59 10.22 -16.20
C LEU A 388 -12.85 10.97 -15.75
N ASP A 389 -14.02 10.39 -15.99
CA ASP A 389 -15.31 11.00 -15.65
C ASP A 389 -15.51 11.09 -14.13
N GLU A 390 -15.10 10.05 -13.40
CA GLU A 390 -15.17 9.99 -11.94
C GLU A 390 -14.10 10.89 -11.32
N ASP A 391 -12.87 10.81 -11.81
CA ASP A 391 -11.72 11.59 -11.35
C ASP A 391 -11.97 13.10 -11.49
N TYR A 392 -12.62 13.53 -12.58
CA TYR A 392 -13.02 14.93 -12.75
C TYR A 392 -14.02 15.38 -11.68
N LYS A 393 -15.04 14.56 -11.39
CA LYS A 393 -16.01 14.85 -10.33
C LYS A 393 -15.35 14.85 -8.96
N TYR A 394 -14.41 13.95 -8.70
CA TYR A 394 -13.64 13.90 -7.45
C TYR A 394 -12.82 15.18 -7.27
N CYS A 395 -12.14 15.62 -8.33
CA CYS A 395 -11.40 16.88 -8.32
C CYS A 395 -12.32 18.06 -8.04
N LEU A 396 -13.47 18.18 -8.73
CA LEU A 396 -14.44 19.27 -8.50
C LEU A 396 -14.96 19.29 -7.06
N HIS A 397 -15.35 18.14 -6.54
CA HIS A 397 -15.85 18.03 -5.17
C HIS A 397 -14.76 18.39 -4.14
N GLY A 398 -13.55 17.83 -4.28
CA GLY A 398 -12.41 18.18 -3.45
C GLY A 398 -12.08 19.67 -3.55
N TRP A 399 -12.13 20.24 -4.75
CA TRP A 399 -11.83 21.65 -4.98
C TRP A 399 -12.85 22.58 -4.30
N LEU A 400 -14.15 22.27 -4.41
CA LEU A 400 -15.20 23.00 -3.69
C LEU A 400 -14.96 22.98 -2.18
N ARG A 401 -14.62 21.82 -1.62
CA ARG A 401 -14.33 21.66 -0.18
C ARG A 401 -13.08 22.44 0.24
N TYR A 402 -12.04 22.44 -0.58
CA TYR A 402 -10.85 23.27 -0.36
C TYR A 402 -11.19 24.77 -0.37
N LEU A 403 -11.98 25.23 -1.33
CA LEU A 403 -12.40 26.64 -1.41
C LEU A 403 -13.21 27.08 -0.17
N MET A 404 -14.12 26.22 0.30
CA MET A 404 -14.94 26.46 1.49
C MET A 404 -14.14 26.48 2.79
N THR A 405 -13.21 25.53 2.97
CA THR A 405 -12.55 25.29 4.26
C THR A 405 -11.14 25.88 4.34
N GLY A 406 -10.52 26.12 3.19
CA GLY A 406 -9.11 26.47 3.05
C GLY A 406 -8.15 25.34 3.45
N ARG A 407 -8.61 24.10 3.66
CA ARG A 407 -7.82 22.96 4.13
C ARG A 407 -7.64 21.92 3.03
N LYS A 408 -6.52 21.18 3.04
CA LYS A 408 -6.22 20.09 2.10
C LYS A 408 -7.32 19.03 2.04
N GLN A 409 -7.58 18.47 0.85
CA GLN A 409 -8.62 17.46 0.61
C GLN A 409 -8.02 16.21 -0.04
N TYR A 410 -8.36 15.06 0.53
CA TYR A 410 -8.10 13.74 -0.06
C TYR A 410 -9.40 13.20 -0.62
N MET A 411 -9.36 12.73 -1.87
CA MET A 411 -10.50 12.14 -2.57
C MET A 411 -10.16 10.72 -3.01
N ASP A 412 -11.07 9.79 -2.77
CA ASP A 412 -10.91 8.37 -3.12
C ASP A 412 -12.19 7.91 -3.83
N TYR A 413 -13.34 8.14 -3.16
CA TYR A 413 -14.66 7.95 -3.73
C TYR A 413 -15.62 9.04 -3.25
N LEU A 414 -16.75 9.19 -3.95
CA LEU A 414 -17.86 10.02 -3.49
C LEU A 414 -18.89 9.16 -2.76
N THR A 415 -19.37 9.65 -1.61
CA THR A 415 -20.39 8.95 -0.80
C THR A 415 -21.80 9.13 -1.32
N GLU A 416 -22.02 10.11 -2.21
CA GLU A 416 -23.32 10.46 -2.77
C GLU A 416 -23.15 10.85 -4.25
N GLU A 417 -24.18 10.61 -5.05
CA GLU A 417 -24.21 11.04 -6.44
C GLU A 417 -24.44 12.56 -6.49
N ILE A 418 -23.45 13.28 -7.01
CA ILE A 418 -23.48 14.74 -7.10
C ILE A 418 -23.36 15.14 -8.57
N GLU A 419 -24.31 15.98 -9.01
CA GLU A 419 -24.32 16.52 -10.37
C GLU A 419 -23.14 17.48 -10.62
N GLU A 420 -22.48 17.28 -11.75
CA GLU A 420 -21.30 18.05 -12.17
C GLU A 420 -21.60 19.55 -12.28
N ASP A 421 -22.69 19.92 -12.96
CA ASP A 421 -23.13 21.31 -13.14
C ASP A 421 -23.38 22.03 -11.81
N SER A 422 -23.84 21.28 -10.79
CA SER A 422 -24.07 21.80 -9.45
C SER A 422 -22.75 22.13 -8.74
N LEU A 423 -21.74 21.26 -8.86
CA LEU A 423 -20.40 21.50 -8.32
C LEU A 423 -19.77 22.73 -8.98
N ILE A 424 -19.77 22.79 -10.32
CA ILE A 424 -19.19 23.90 -11.07
C ILE A 424 -19.86 25.24 -10.69
N SER A 425 -21.19 25.25 -10.59
CA SER A 425 -21.95 26.46 -10.21
C SER A 425 -21.55 26.97 -8.82
N LYS A 426 -21.45 26.08 -7.83
CA LYS A 426 -21.01 26.44 -6.46
C LYS A 426 -19.55 26.89 -6.41
N ILE A 427 -18.67 26.26 -7.19
CA ILE A 427 -17.25 26.64 -7.25
C ILE A 427 -17.11 28.06 -7.80
N LYS A 428 -17.86 28.42 -8.84
CA LYS A 428 -17.80 29.76 -9.46
C LYS A 428 -18.14 30.89 -8.49
N GLU A 429 -18.92 30.63 -7.44
CA GLU A 429 -19.21 31.63 -6.38
C GLU A 429 -17.95 32.12 -5.65
N PHE A 430 -16.86 31.34 -5.65
CA PHE A 430 -15.57 31.71 -5.04
C PHE A 430 -14.64 32.50 -5.95
N TYR A 431 -14.97 32.63 -7.25
CA TYR A 431 -14.15 33.34 -8.25
C TYR A 431 -14.74 34.72 -8.62
N ASN A 432 -15.89 35.08 -8.03
CA ASN A 432 -16.63 36.32 -8.30
C ASN A 432 -16.26 37.46 -7.35
#